data_AF-A0A661GUV0-F1
#
_entry.id   AF-A0A661GUV0-F1
#
_cell.length_a   1.000
_cell.length_b   1.000
_cell.length_c   1.000
_cell.angle_alpha   90.00
_cell.angle_beta   90.00
_cell.angle_gamma   90.00
#
_symmetry.space_group_name_H-M   'P 1'
#
loop_
_entity.id
_entity.type
_entity.pdbx_description
1 polymer ?
#
loop_
_entity_poly.entity_id
_entity_poly.type
_entity_poly.pdbx_seq_one_letter_code
_entity_poly.pdbx_strand_id
1 'polypeptide(L)'
;MKRTVLILLIAFSGIAASAETIKNIRIVNQAGESYDMSSVSAFTSFKVGEQVTDREIILSSIAVDVNRMRESGRYSYVNARMDVEADGVTL
;
A
#
# COMPACT_ATOMS: atom_id res chain seq x y z
N MET A 1 53.23 -5.22 20.35
CA MET A 1 52.72 -4.79 19.02
C MET A 1 51.36 -4.15 19.23
N LYS A 2 51.23 -2.82 19.10
CA LYS A 2 49.98 -2.09 19.36
C LYS A 2 49.11 -2.16 18.10
N ARG A 3 47.94 -2.80 18.18
CA ARG A 3 46.99 -2.90 17.07
C ARG A 3 46.07 -1.68 17.12
N THR A 4 46.25 -0.76 16.19
CA THR A 4 45.33 0.36 15.97
C THR A 4 44.04 -0.20 15.39
N VAL A 5 42.95 -0.14 16.17
CA VAL A 5 41.60 -0.47 15.70
C VAL A 5 41.02 0.79 15.07
N LEU A 6 40.91 0.79 13.74
CA LEU A 6 40.21 1.82 12.99
C LEU A 6 38.71 1.49 13.03
N ILE A 7 37.95 2.22 13.85
CA ILE A 7 36.47 2.14 13.84
C ILE A 7 35.99 2.98 12.67
N LEU A 8 35.64 2.32 11.57
CA LEU A 8 34.99 2.94 10.42
C LEU A 8 33.53 3.25 10.82
N LEU A 9 33.24 4.52 11.11
CA LEU A 9 31.89 5.01 11.32
C LEU A 9 31.17 4.99 9.97
N ILE A 10 30.50 3.89 9.66
CA ILE A 10 29.63 3.77 8.48
C ILE A 10 28.48 4.75 8.71
N ALA A 11 28.47 5.83 7.94
CA ALA A 11 27.33 6.74 7.85
C ALA A 11 26.11 5.92 7.44
N PHE A 12 25.17 5.75 8.38
CA PHE A 12 23.87 5.18 8.13
C PHE A 12 23.10 6.20 7.31
N SER A 13 23.25 6.13 5.99
CA SER A 13 22.42 6.88 5.04
C SER A 13 20.99 6.48 5.31
N GLY A 14 20.24 7.38 5.96
CA GLY A 14 18.84 7.18 6.26
C GLY A 14 18.11 6.68 5.03
N ILE A 15 17.39 5.57 5.18
CA ILE A 15 16.39 5.14 4.22
C ILE A 15 15.42 6.32 4.12
N ALA A 16 15.48 7.07 3.03
CA ALA A 16 14.48 8.08 2.75
C ALA A 16 13.16 7.31 2.60
N ALA A 17 12.30 7.38 3.61
CA ALA A 17 10.93 6.95 3.50
C ALA A 17 10.28 7.85 2.44
N SER A 18 10.29 7.42 1.18
CA SER A 18 9.63 8.11 0.10
C SER A 18 8.14 7.90 0.30
N ALA A 19 7.44 8.97 0.72
CA ALA A 19 6.01 8.94 0.85
C ALA A 19 5.39 8.57 -0.51
N GLU A 20 4.59 7.52 -0.52
CA GLU A 20 3.85 7.06 -1.69
C GLU A 20 2.54 7.84 -1.80
N THR A 21 2.23 8.35 -2.98
CA THR A 21 0.94 8.99 -3.24
C THR A 21 -0.04 7.96 -3.79
N ILE A 22 -1.22 7.82 -3.18
CA ILE A 22 -2.30 6.99 -3.73
C ILE A 22 -2.89 7.71 -4.94
N LYS A 23 -2.57 7.26 -6.15
CA LYS A 23 -3.00 7.88 -7.40
C LYS A 23 -4.42 7.52 -7.78
N ASN A 24 -4.78 6.26 -7.56
CA ASN A 24 -6.08 5.73 -7.94
C ASN A 24 -6.42 4.52 -7.07
N ILE A 25 -7.71 4.28 -6.85
CA ILE A 25 -8.24 3.10 -6.17
C ILE A 25 -9.34 2.55 -7.06
N ARG A 26 -9.22 1.28 -7.49
CA ARG A 26 -10.19 0.65 -8.39
C ARG A 26 -10.58 -0.72 -7.88
N ILE A 27 -11.86 -1.00 -7.96
CA ILE A 27 -12.40 -2.31 -7.60
C ILE A 27 -13.15 -2.84 -8.81
N VAL A 28 -12.71 -3.99 -9.29
CA VAL A 28 -13.21 -4.59 -10.52
C VAL A 28 -13.80 -5.96 -10.25
N ASN A 29 -14.80 -6.36 -11.03
CA ASN A 29 -15.26 -7.73 -11.06
C ASN A 29 -14.31 -8.61 -11.90
N GLN A 30 -14.62 -9.90 -12.01
CA GLN A 30 -13.82 -10.84 -12.80
C GLN A 30 -13.74 -10.48 -14.30
N ALA A 31 -14.75 -9.77 -14.83
CA ALA A 31 -14.76 -9.27 -16.20
C ALA A 31 -13.97 -7.96 -16.38
N GLY A 32 -13.41 -7.41 -15.30
CA GLY A 32 -12.68 -6.13 -15.32
C GLY A 32 -13.59 -4.90 -15.22
N GLU A 33 -14.89 -5.09 -14.99
CA GLU A 33 -15.84 -3.98 -14.86
C GLU A 33 -15.72 -3.35 -13.48
N SER A 34 -15.54 -2.03 -13.45
CA SER A 34 -15.43 -1.29 -12.20
C SER A 34 -16.76 -1.24 -11.45
N TYR A 35 -16.73 -1.52 -10.16
CA TYR A 35 -17.84 -1.21 -9.26
C TYR A 35 -17.89 0.29 -8.95
N ASP A 36 -19.08 0.79 -8.63
CA ASP A 36 -19.23 2.16 -8.14
C ASP A 36 -18.50 2.33 -6.79
N MET A 37 -17.70 3.39 -6.69
CA MET A 37 -16.85 3.68 -5.54
C MET A 37 -17.65 3.79 -4.23
N SER A 38 -18.90 4.24 -4.26
CA SER A 38 -19.77 4.36 -3.08
C SER A 38 -20.07 3.03 -2.40
N SER A 39 -20.06 1.93 -3.16
CA SER A 39 -20.32 0.59 -2.61
C SER A 39 -19.14 0.04 -1.82
N VAL A 40 -17.96 0.64 -1.98
CA VAL A 40 -16.70 0.09 -1.51
C VAL A 40 -15.81 1.08 -0.75
N SER A 41 -16.13 2.38 -0.79
CA SER A 41 -15.52 3.40 0.06
C SER A 41 -15.65 3.08 1.55
N ALA A 42 -16.66 2.29 1.93
CA ALA A 42 -16.83 1.79 3.29
C ALA A 42 -15.73 0.79 3.73
N PHE A 43 -15.01 0.20 2.78
CA PHE A 43 -14.00 -0.83 3.05
C PHE A 43 -12.58 -0.39 2.77
N THR A 44 -12.34 0.70 2.03
CA THR A 44 -10.98 1.21 1.76
C THR A 44 -10.52 2.14 2.87
N SER A 45 -9.34 1.87 3.39
CA SER A 45 -8.66 2.70 4.40
C SER A 45 -7.98 3.95 3.81
N PHE A 46 -7.89 4.06 2.48
CA PHE A 46 -7.19 5.15 1.79
C PHE A 46 -8.09 6.01 0.93
N LYS A 47 -7.60 7.21 0.61
CA LYS A 47 -8.19 8.13 -0.37
C LYS A 47 -7.22 8.44 -1.50
N VAL A 48 -7.76 8.69 -2.69
CA VAL A 48 -6.96 9.22 -3.80
C VAL A 48 -6.36 10.58 -3.42
N GLY A 49 -5.07 10.76 -3.69
CA GLY A 49 -4.27 11.92 -3.31
C GLY A 49 -3.65 11.82 -1.90
N GLU A 50 -3.96 10.78 -1.14
CA GLU A 50 -3.34 10.56 0.17
C GLU A 50 -1.86 10.21 0.03
N GLN A 51 -1.04 10.80 0.90
CA GLN A 51 0.38 10.47 1.00
C GLN A 51 0.58 9.52 2.18
N VAL A 52 1.14 8.35 1.91
CA VAL A 52 1.41 7.32 2.91
C VAL A 52 2.92 7.16 3.04
N THR A 53 3.41 7.18 4.28
CA THR A 53 4.85 7.23 4.58
C THR A 53 5.64 6.04 4.03
N ASP A 54 5.00 4.87 3.96
CA ASP A 54 5.62 3.64 3.49
C ASP A 54 4.59 2.75 2.79
N ARG A 55 5.08 2.02 1.79
CA ARG A 55 4.36 0.98 1.06
C ARG A 55 3.94 -0.19 1.96
N GLU A 56 4.71 -0.51 2.99
CA GLU A 56 4.35 -1.60 3.91
C GLU A 56 3.05 -1.28 4.67
N ILE A 57 2.84 -0.01 5.01
CA ILE A 57 1.58 0.46 5.61
C ILE A 57 0.43 0.24 4.62
N ILE A 58 0.63 0.59 3.35
CA ILE A 58 -0.37 0.39 2.28
C ILE A 58 -0.77 -1.08 2.18
N LEU A 59 0.20 -1.97 2.08
CA LEU A 59 -0.04 -3.42 1.97
C LEU A 59 -0.77 -3.97 3.20
N SER A 60 -0.37 -3.55 4.41
CA SER A 60 -1.00 -4.02 5.64
C SER A 60 -2.47 -3.58 5.76
N SER A 61 -2.78 -2.33 5.41
CA SER A 61 -4.14 -1.81 5.41
C SER A 61 -5.01 -2.48 4.34
N ILE A 62 -4.48 -2.70 3.14
CA ILE A 62 -5.19 -3.42 2.07
C ILE A 62 -5.57 -4.84 2.51
N ALA A 63 -4.67 -5.54 3.22
CA ALA A 63 -4.98 -6.88 3.73
C ALA A 63 -6.17 -6.86 4.71
N VAL A 64 -6.26 -5.85 5.57
CA VAL A 64 -7.38 -5.65 6.49
C VAL A 64 -8.66 -5.35 5.72
N ASP A 65 -8.60 -4.44 4.75
CA ASP A 65 -9.74 -4.04 3.92
C ASP A 65 -10.31 -5.23 3.14
N VAL A 66 -9.45 -6.04 2.51
CA VAL A 66 -9.82 -7.28 1.83
C VAL A 66 -10.50 -8.27 2.78
N ASN A 67 -9.98 -8.43 3.99
CA ASN A 67 -10.59 -9.32 4.97
C ASN A 67 -11.97 -8.83 5.40
N ARG A 68 -12.14 -7.54 5.67
CA ARG A 68 -13.46 -6.94 5.97
C ARG A 68 -14.45 -7.14 4.83
N MET A 69 -14.01 -6.99 3.58
CA MET A 69 -14.84 -7.25 2.41
C MET A 69 -15.28 -8.71 2.33
N ARG A 70 -14.39 -9.67 2.61
CA ARG A 70 -14.72 -11.09 2.66
C ARG A 70 -15.71 -11.40 3.79
N GLU A 71 -15.47 -10.86 4.98
CA GLU A 71 -16.32 -11.04 6.16
C GLU A 71 -17.72 -10.42 5.99
N SER A 72 -17.87 -9.42 5.11
CA SER A 72 -19.17 -8.82 4.81
C SER A 72 -20.17 -9.79 4.17
N GLY A 73 -19.70 -10.91 3.60
CA GLY A 73 -20.53 -11.87 2.87
C GLY A 73 -21.10 -11.36 1.55
N ARG A 74 -20.80 -10.11 1.15
CA ARG A 74 -21.30 -9.48 -0.08
C ARG A 74 -20.57 -9.96 -1.34
N TYR A 75 -19.36 -10.51 -1.17
CA TYR A 75 -18.47 -10.90 -2.26
C TYR A 75 -18.05 -12.35 -2.10
N SER A 76 -18.16 -13.14 -3.17
CA SER A 76 -17.75 -14.55 -3.18
C SER A 76 -16.22 -14.73 -3.17
N TYR A 77 -15.50 -13.76 -3.73
CA TYR A 77 -14.04 -13.71 -3.75
C TYR A 77 -13.59 -12.25 -3.78
N VAL A 78 -12.53 -11.96 -3.03
CA VAL A 78 -11.90 -10.63 -2.98
C VAL A 78 -10.40 -10.83 -3.00
N ASN A 79 -9.71 -10.07 -3.84
CA ASN A 79 -8.27 -9.95 -3.85
C ASN A 79 -7.90 -8.49 -4.10
N ALA A 80 -6.68 -8.11 -3.74
CA ALA A 80 -6.16 -6.78 -4.02
C ALA A 80 -4.81 -6.88 -4.71
N ARG A 81 -4.49 -5.83 -5.46
CA ARG A 81 -3.23 -5.64 -6.15
C ARG A 81 -2.81 -4.20 -5.91
N MET A 82 -1.51 -3.98 -5.82
CA MET A 82 -0.95 -2.63 -5.77
C MET A 82 0.06 -2.53 -6.91
N ASP A 83 -0.20 -1.61 -7.82
CA ASP A 83 0.70 -1.27 -8.92
C ASP A 83 1.52 -0.06 -8.51
N VAL A 84 2.84 -0.20 -8.55
CA VAL A 84 3.79 0.85 -8.19
C VAL A 84 4.26 1.54 -9.47
N GLU A 85 4.06 2.85 -9.53
CA GLU A 85 4.43 3.73 -10.62
C GLU A 85 5.51 4.72 -10.16
N ALA A 86 6.10 5.48 -11.09
CA ALA A 86 7.19 6.41 -10.77
C ALA A 86 6.76 7.59 -9.88
N ASP A 87 5.47 7.91 -9.87
CA ASP A 87 4.86 9.06 -9.19
C ASP A 87 3.83 8.65 -8.12
N GLY A 88 3.78 7.37 -7.74
CA GLY A 88 2.91 6.87 -6.68
C GLY A 88 2.39 5.46 -6.92
N VAL A 89 1.25 5.13 -6.32
CA VAL A 89 0.66 3.79 -6.37
C VAL A 89 -0.80 3.80 -6.80
N THR A 90 -1.19 2.77 -7.54
CA THR A 90 -2.58 2.46 -7.90
C THR A 90 -3.02 1.20 -7.15
N LEU A 91 -4.15 1.28 -6.46
CA LEU A 91 -4.76 0.20 -5.69
C LEU A 91 -5.95 -0.43 -6.43
#